data_AF-A0A5N8UMQ8-F1
#
_entry.id   AF-A0A5N8UMQ8-F1
#
_cell.length_a   1.000
_cell.length_b   1.000
_cell.length_c   1.000
_cell.angle_alpha   90.00
_cell.angle_beta   90.00
_cell.angle_gamma   90.00
#
_symmetry.space_group_name_H-M   'P 1'
#
loop_
_entity.id
_entity.type
_entity.pdbx_description
1 polymer ?
#
loop_
_entity_poly.entity_id
_entity_poly.type
_entity_poly.pdbx_seq_one_letter_code
_entity_poly.pdbx_strand_id
1 'polypeptide(L)'
;MTDDPSTLDCVAALDGPLLLSNGLNSFCLPLNKSDVMANNPRLWLYFEGIIGHGTSSILDVYINIPNDETATDKHWAGSCALYGMESSSSHSTSSHGDGLNHTIELTPILATLKQEGNWQDNPLKVTLRSRQAFPHNASVIISHVSVLIERAK
;
A
#
# COMPACT_ATOMS: atom_id res chain seq x y z
N MET A 1 -5.08 -13.99 -16.55
CA MET A 1 -4.64 -14.84 -15.43
C MET A 1 -4.66 -13.92 -14.23
N THR A 2 -5.72 -13.99 -13.44
CA THR A 2 -5.87 -13.20 -12.21
C THR A 2 -5.07 -13.91 -11.15
N ASP A 3 -3.86 -13.43 -10.88
CA ASP A 3 -3.05 -13.93 -9.77
C ASP A 3 -3.80 -13.60 -8.48
N ASP A 4 -4.33 -14.64 -7.83
CA ASP A 4 -4.98 -14.53 -6.52
C ASP A 4 -3.90 -14.19 -5.49
N PRO A 5 -3.94 -13.00 -4.87
CA PRO A 5 -2.91 -12.56 -3.94
C PRO A 5 -2.80 -13.45 -2.69
N SER A 6 -3.80 -14.30 -2.42
CA SER A 6 -3.73 -15.30 -1.33
C SER A 6 -2.69 -16.41 -1.54
N THR A 7 -2.16 -16.54 -2.76
CA THR A 7 -1.12 -17.53 -3.09
C THR A 7 0.31 -17.00 -2.97
N LEU A 8 0.47 -15.72 -2.64
CA LEU A 8 1.76 -15.04 -2.51
C LEU A 8 2.31 -15.11 -1.09
N ASP A 9 3.63 -15.20 -0.95
CA ASP A 9 4.26 -15.20 0.37
C ASP A 9 4.32 -13.77 0.93
N CYS A 10 3.92 -13.58 2.19
CA CYS A 10 4.12 -12.32 2.90
C CYS A 10 5.58 -12.19 3.38
N VAL A 11 6.25 -11.11 3.01
CA VAL A 11 7.67 -10.84 3.38
C VAL A 11 7.85 -9.62 4.27
N ALA A 12 6.84 -8.76 4.37
CA ALA A 12 6.82 -7.65 5.31
C ALA A 12 5.38 -7.26 5.62
N ALA A 13 5.10 -6.86 6.86
CA ALA A 13 3.78 -6.37 7.27
C ALA A 13 3.93 -5.21 8.26
N LEU A 14 2.96 -4.30 8.22
CA LEU A 14 2.79 -3.28 9.25
C LEU A 14 2.23 -3.94 10.52
N ASP A 15 2.74 -3.53 11.69
CA ASP A 15 2.17 -3.95 12.95
C ASP A 15 0.90 -3.16 13.27
N GLY A 16 -0.23 -3.85 13.29
CA GLY A 16 -1.55 -3.26 13.54
C GLY A 16 -2.17 -2.48 12.37
N PRO A 17 -3.39 -1.97 12.58
CA PRO A 17 -4.14 -1.25 11.55
C PRO A 17 -3.57 0.14 11.30
N LEU A 18 -3.72 0.62 10.07
CA LEU A 18 -3.35 1.97 9.67
C LEU A 18 -4.60 2.87 9.65
N LEU A 19 -4.62 3.88 10.53
CA LEU A 19 -5.65 4.92 10.52
C LEU A 19 -5.20 6.06 9.62
N LEU A 20 -6.02 6.42 8.63
CA LEU A 20 -5.69 7.53 7.75
C LEU A 20 -6.24 8.84 8.29
N SER A 21 -5.41 9.87 8.19
CA SER A 21 -5.74 11.25 8.49
C SER A 21 -5.57 12.13 7.25
N ASN A 22 -6.07 13.36 7.33
CA ASN A 22 -5.80 14.36 6.31
C ASN A 22 -4.30 14.63 6.18
N GLY A 23 -3.80 14.69 4.94
CA GLY A 23 -2.39 14.96 4.65
C GLY A 23 -1.61 13.71 4.25
N LEU A 24 -0.33 13.66 4.65
CA LEU A 24 0.58 12.55 4.37
C LEU A 24 0.52 11.53 5.52
N ASN A 25 0.29 10.27 5.17
CA ASN A 25 0.32 9.16 6.12
C ASN A 25 1.52 8.29 5.75
N SER A 26 2.60 8.38 6.53
CA SER A 26 3.84 7.63 6.27
C SER A 26 4.04 6.53 7.31
N PHE A 27 4.47 5.37 6.85
CA PHE A 27 4.80 4.22 7.70
C PHE A 27 5.93 3.41 7.07
N CYS A 28 6.50 2.50 7.86
CA CYS A 28 7.66 1.70 7.48
C CYS A 28 7.26 0.22 7.47
N LEU A 29 7.58 -0.48 6.38
CA LEU A 29 7.46 -1.94 6.29
C LEU A 29 8.84 -2.57 6.42
N PRO A 30 8.99 -3.65 7.23
CA PRO A 30 10.28 -4.31 7.48
C PRO A 30 10.72 -5.18 6.30
N LEU A 31 10.82 -4.60 5.10
CA LEU A 31 11.19 -5.32 3.88
C LEU A 31 12.70 -5.51 3.80
N ASN A 32 13.13 -6.78 3.79
CA ASN A 32 14.54 -7.10 3.70
C ASN A 32 15.07 -6.90 2.29
N LYS A 33 16.30 -6.39 2.19
CA LYS A 33 17.00 -6.26 0.92
C LYS A 33 17.17 -7.60 0.20
N SER A 34 17.35 -8.69 0.92
CA SER A 34 17.45 -10.03 0.31
C SER A 34 16.20 -10.41 -0.48
N ASP A 35 15.01 -10.01 -0.02
CA ASP A 35 13.75 -10.28 -0.72
C ASP A 35 13.64 -9.45 -1.99
N VAL A 36 14.08 -8.18 -1.95
CA VAL A 36 14.13 -7.28 -3.12
C VAL A 36 15.20 -7.71 -4.12
N MET A 37 16.31 -8.26 -3.63
CA MET A 37 17.47 -8.66 -4.43
C MET A 37 17.45 -10.12 -4.87
N ALA A 38 16.40 -10.87 -4.54
CA ALA A 38 16.21 -12.23 -5.03
C ALA A 38 16.22 -12.27 -6.57
N ASN A 39 16.27 -13.46 -7.17
CA ASN A 39 16.30 -13.61 -8.63
C ASN A 39 14.98 -13.13 -9.26
N ASN A 40 14.93 -11.85 -9.64
CA ASN A 40 13.79 -11.16 -10.26
C ASN A 40 12.43 -11.45 -9.59
N PRO A 41 12.28 -11.16 -8.29
CA PRO A 41 10.99 -11.28 -7.62
C PRO A 41 9.99 -10.29 -8.19
N ARG A 42 8.72 -10.65 -8.17
CA ARG A 42 7.65 -9.66 -8.24
C ARG A 42 7.18 -9.35 -6.83
N LEU A 43 7.03 -8.07 -6.56
CA LEU A 43 6.64 -7.57 -5.24
C LEU A 43 5.37 -6.76 -5.38
N TRP A 44 4.45 -6.92 -4.43
CA TRP A 44 3.22 -6.16 -4.37
C TRP A 44 2.99 -5.58 -2.99
N LEU A 45 2.55 -4.33 -2.95
CA LEU A 45 1.96 -3.74 -1.76
C LEU A 45 0.48 -4.11 -1.74
N TYR A 46 0.06 -4.76 -0.66
CA TYR A 46 -1.30 -5.20 -0.45
C TYR A 46 -1.93 -4.44 0.71
N PHE A 47 -3.08 -3.85 0.44
CA PHE A 47 -3.96 -3.24 1.43
C PHE A 47 -5.18 -4.12 1.57
N GLU A 48 -5.44 -4.59 2.78
CA GLU A 48 -6.56 -5.47 3.09
C GLU A 48 -7.47 -4.85 4.13
N GLY A 49 -8.77 -5.05 3.92
CA GLY A 49 -9.79 -4.61 4.85
C GLY A 49 -9.85 -3.09 4.97
N ILE A 50 -9.78 -2.38 3.84
CA ILE A 50 -9.99 -0.93 3.81
C ILE A 50 -11.47 -0.67 4.09
N ILE A 51 -11.75 -0.09 5.26
CA ILE A 51 -13.09 0.28 5.69
C ILE A 51 -13.14 1.77 6.02
N GLY A 52 -14.31 2.36 5.95
CA GLY A 52 -14.46 3.77 6.22
C GLY A 52 -15.78 4.35 5.79
N HIS A 53 -15.89 5.67 5.96
CA HIS A 53 -17.04 6.45 5.55
C HIS A 53 -16.68 7.91 5.26
N GLY A 54 -17.57 8.61 4.56
CA GLY A 54 -17.50 10.04 4.32
C GLY A 54 -16.47 10.46 3.27
N THR A 55 -15.87 9.53 2.52
CA THR A 55 -14.87 9.86 1.49
C THR A 55 -14.88 8.88 0.33
N SER A 56 -14.60 9.40 -0.86
CA SER A 56 -14.37 8.65 -2.09
C SER A 56 -13.04 9.06 -2.75
N SER A 57 -12.09 9.52 -1.93
CA SER A 57 -10.80 10.02 -2.43
C SER A 57 -9.96 8.90 -3.04
N ILE A 58 -8.95 9.31 -3.80
CA ILE A 58 -7.88 8.43 -4.29
C ILE A 58 -6.65 8.66 -3.43
N LEU A 59 -6.04 7.59 -2.96
CA LEU A 59 -4.77 7.58 -2.24
C LEU A 59 -3.64 7.32 -3.24
N ASP A 60 -2.78 8.31 -3.46
CA ASP A 60 -1.51 8.08 -4.15
C ASP A 60 -0.52 7.44 -3.19
N VAL A 61 0.16 6.41 -3.66
CA VAL A 61 1.16 5.65 -2.90
C VAL A 61 2.53 5.98 -3.41
N TYR A 62 3.39 6.40 -2.49
CA TYR A 62 4.78 6.73 -2.76
C TYR A 62 5.73 5.88 -1.93
N ILE A 63 6.89 5.60 -2.51
CA ILE A 63 7.94 4.76 -1.93
C ILE A 63 9.21 5.57 -1.73
N ASN A 64 9.76 5.48 -0.52
CA ASN A 64 11.05 6.06 -0.13
C ASN A 64 11.18 7.55 -0.48
N ILE A 65 10.15 8.36 -0.23
CA ILE A 65 10.28 9.83 -0.29
C ILE A 65 11.31 10.26 0.77
N PRO A 66 12.42 10.91 0.38
CA PRO A 66 13.39 11.48 1.31
C PRO A 66 12.73 12.49 2.26
N ASN A 67 13.24 12.62 3.49
CA ASN A 67 12.61 13.46 4.52
C ASN A 67 12.52 14.95 4.13
N ASP A 68 13.36 15.40 3.19
CA ASP A 68 13.46 16.80 2.76
C ASP A 68 12.96 17.04 1.33
N GLU A 69 12.38 16.02 0.69
CA GLU A 69 11.89 16.11 -0.69
C GLU A 69 10.37 16.05 -0.78
N THR A 70 9.82 16.82 -1.72
CA THR A 70 8.42 16.71 -2.11
C THR A 70 8.19 15.41 -2.88
N ALA A 71 7.03 14.77 -2.65
CA ALA A 71 6.59 13.62 -3.43
C ALA A 71 6.60 13.94 -4.93
N THR A 72 7.51 13.32 -5.68
CA THR A 72 7.60 13.41 -7.15
C THR A 72 7.17 12.11 -7.81
N ASP A 73 6.96 12.13 -9.13
CA ASP A 73 6.62 10.95 -9.92
C ASP A 73 7.66 9.83 -9.82
N LYS A 74 8.91 10.15 -9.46
CA LYS A 74 9.99 9.16 -9.25
C LYS A 74 9.76 8.24 -8.07
N HIS A 75 8.92 8.65 -7.11
CA HIS A 75 8.59 7.86 -5.93
C HIS A 75 7.21 7.23 -6.03
N TRP A 76 6.43 7.56 -7.06
CA TRP A 76 5.05 7.12 -7.18
C TRP A 76 4.99 5.65 -7.61
N ALA A 77 4.30 4.82 -6.81
CA ALA A 77 4.11 3.40 -7.08
C ALA A 77 2.74 3.09 -7.69
N GLY A 78 1.74 3.92 -7.41
CA GLY A 78 0.38 3.69 -7.88
C GLY A 78 -0.66 4.47 -7.08
N SER A 79 -1.93 4.16 -7.32
CA SER A 79 -3.03 4.83 -6.64
C SER A 79 -4.12 3.84 -6.24
N CYS A 80 -4.61 3.96 -5.01
CA CYS A 80 -5.73 3.20 -4.47
C CYS A 80 -6.98 4.09 -4.46
N ALA A 81 -8.00 3.73 -5.24
CA ALA A 81 -9.26 4.45 -5.26
C ALA A 81 -10.22 3.90 -4.20
N LEU A 82 -10.76 4.77 -3.33
CA LEU A 82 -11.65 4.39 -2.24
C LEU A 82 -13.14 4.32 -2.66
N TYR A 83 -13.42 4.23 -3.97
CA TYR A 83 -14.79 4.09 -4.46
C TYR A 83 -15.40 2.78 -3.99
N GLY A 84 -16.62 2.83 -3.45
CA GLY A 84 -17.32 1.64 -2.93
C GLY A 84 -16.88 1.20 -1.53
N MET A 85 -15.89 1.85 -0.90
CA MET A 85 -15.41 1.55 0.45
C MET A 85 -16.57 1.53 1.48
N GLU A 86 -17.48 2.50 1.42
CA GLU A 86 -18.64 2.55 2.32
C GLU A 86 -19.53 1.30 2.20
N SER A 87 -19.81 0.87 0.97
CA SER A 87 -20.59 -0.34 0.71
C SER A 87 -19.85 -1.60 1.18
N SER A 88 -18.54 -1.66 1.00
CA SER A 88 -17.68 -2.76 1.48
C SER A 88 -17.51 -2.78 3.01
N SER A 89 -17.81 -1.67 3.69
CA SER A 89 -17.72 -1.54 5.15
C SER A 89 -18.97 -2.05 5.87
N SER A 90 -20.13 -2.09 5.18
CA SER A 90 -21.38 -2.50 5.81
C SER A 90 -21.45 -4.03 5.96
N HIS A 91 -21.31 -4.52 7.19
CA HIS A 91 -21.64 -5.90 7.55
C HIS A 91 -23.15 -6.12 7.43
N SER A 92 -23.62 -6.68 6.31
CA SER A 92 -24.92 -7.33 6.26
C SER A 92 -24.76 -8.84 6.50
N THR A 93 -25.72 -9.43 7.20
CA THR A 93 -25.72 -10.74 7.87
C THR A 93 -25.56 -11.98 6.97
N SER A 94 -25.04 -11.84 5.76
CA SER A 94 -24.85 -12.92 4.79
C SER A 94 -23.60 -12.74 3.91
N SER A 95 -22.47 -12.43 4.54
CA SER A 95 -21.11 -12.69 3.98
C SER A 95 -20.44 -11.60 3.12
N HIS A 96 -20.80 -10.31 3.20
CA HIS A 96 -20.24 -9.29 2.28
C HIS A 96 -19.81 -7.99 2.97
N GLY A 97 -18.91 -8.06 3.95
CA GLY A 97 -18.36 -6.87 4.60
C GLY A 97 -16.91 -7.04 5.07
N ASP A 98 -16.02 -7.58 4.25
CA ASP A 98 -14.60 -7.77 4.63
C ASP A 98 -13.73 -6.53 4.32
N GLY A 99 -14.34 -5.43 3.88
CA GLY A 99 -13.66 -4.21 3.43
C GLY A 99 -13.19 -4.28 1.97
N LEU A 100 -12.66 -3.16 1.48
CA LEU A 100 -12.06 -3.07 0.15
C LEU A 100 -10.60 -3.54 0.21
N ASN A 101 -10.20 -4.39 -0.74
CA ASN A 101 -8.82 -4.83 -0.89
C ASN A 101 -8.20 -4.19 -2.13
N HIS A 102 -6.91 -3.87 -2.05
CA HIS A 102 -6.20 -3.23 -3.15
C HIS A 102 -4.74 -3.66 -3.22
N THR A 103 -4.24 -3.86 -4.44
CA THR A 103 -2.88 -4.35 -4.69
C THR A 103 -2.16 -3.43 -5.66
N ILE A 104 -0.92 -3.07 -5.35
CA ILE A 104 -0.05 -2.23 -6.20
C ILE A 104 1.24 -2.99 -6.46
N GLU A 105 1.62 -3.15 -7.72
CA GLU A 105 2.91 -3.77 -8.06
C GLU A 105 4.08 -2.81 -7.75
N LEU A 106 4.99 -3.25 -6.90
CA LEU A 106 6.18 -2.51 -6.48
C LEU A 106 7.41 -2.81 -7.35
N THR A 107 7.39 -3.87 -8.16
CA THR A 107 8.55 -4.31 -8.95
C THR A 107 9.18 -3.18 -9.80
N PRO A 108 8.41 -2.37 -10.56
CA PRO A 108 8.99 -1.34 -11.43
C PRO A 108 9.66 -0.20 -10.63
N ILE A 109 9.02 0.24 -9.55
CA ILE A 109 9.52 1.35 -8.72
C ILE A 109 10.76 0.92 -7.94
N LEU A 110 10.78 -0.31 -7.41
CA LEU A 110 11.94 -0.85 -6.69
C LEU A 110 13.13 -1.08 -7.62
N ALA A 111 12.90 -1.51 -8.86
CA ALA A 111 13.95 -1.62 -9.87
C ALA A 111 14.60 -0.27 -10.17
N THR A 112 13.79 0.79 -10.29
CA THR A 112 14.27 2.16 -10.52
C THR A 112 15.08 2.67 -9.32
N LEU A 113 14.53 2.57 -8.11
CA LEU A 113 15.22 3.00 -6.88
C LEU A 113 16.53 2.25 -6.64
N LYS A 114 16.59 0.96 -7.03
CA LYS A 114 17.82 0.16 -7.00
C LYS A 114 18.88 0.68 -7.98
N GLN A 115 18.48 1.01 -9.21
CA GLN A 115 19.41 1.55 -10.22
C GLN A 115 19.99 2.90 -9.81
N GLU A 116 19.21 3.73 -9.12
CA GLU A 116 19.65 5.05 -8.64
C GLU A 116 20.50 5.00 -7.36
N GLY A 117 20.68 3.81 -6.75
CA GLY A 117 21.40 3.68 -5.47
C GLY A 117 20.63 4.24 -4.27
N ASN A 118 19.36 4.61 -4.47
CA ASN A 118 18.47 5.24 -3.48
C ASN A 118 17.77 4.21 -2.57
N TRP A 119 18.03 2.91 -2.76
CA TRP A 119 17.59 1.88 -1.83
C TRP A 119 18.49 1.83 -0.60
N GLN A 120 18.05 2.44 0.49
CA GLN A 120 18.68 2.25 1.81
C GLN A 120 18.21 0.93 2.43
N ASP A 121 19.11 0.25 3.15
CA ASP A 121 18.78 -0.98 3.84
C ASP A 121 17.65 -0.70 4.87
N ASN A 122 16.55 -1.47 4.78
CA ASN A 122 15.41 -1.59 5.71
C ASN A 122 15.21 -0.45 6.74
N PRO A 123 14.07 0.27 6.75
CA PRO A 123 12.77 -0.14 6.20
C PRO A 123 12.35 0.50 4.87
N LEU A 124 11.40 -0.17 4.18
CA LEU A 124 10.66 0.39 3.06
C LEU A 124 9.70 1.46 3.61
N LYS A 125 9.97 2.74 3.32
CA LYS A 125 9.10 3.84 3.71
C LYS A 125 7.99 3.99 2.68
N VAL A 126 6.75 3.79 3.11
CA VAL A 126 5.54 3.99 2.29
C VAL A 126 4.87 5.29 2.74
N THR A 127 4.41 6.10 1.79
CA THR A 127 3.65 7.32 2.07
C THR A 127 2.38 7.34 1.25
N LEU A 128 1.24 7.49 1.94
CA LEU A 128 -0.07 7.65 1.33
C LEU A 128 -0.44 9.12 1.35
N ARG A 129 -0.85 9.63 0.18
CA ARG A 129 -1.37 10.99 0.02
C ARG A 129 -2.75 10.94 -0.59
N SER A 130 -3.74 11.45 0.14
CA SER A 130 -5.07 11.63 -0.41
C SER A 130 -5.06 12.76 -1.45
N ARG A 131 -5.62 12.53 -2.65
CA ARG A 131 -5.76 13.55 -3.70
C ARG A 131 -6.74 14.66 -3.32
N GLN A 132 -7.70 14.36 -2.44
CA GLN A 132 -8.68 15.30 -1.91
C GLN A 132 -8.66 15.25 -0.39
N ALA A 133 -8.85 16.39 0.27
CA ALA A 133 -9.01 16.40 1.72
C ALA A 133 -10.24 15.56 2.11
N PHE A 134 -10.08 14.73 3.12
CA PHE A 134 -11.17 14.04 3.80
C PHE A 134 -12.07 15.07 4.48
N PRO A 135 -13.40 14.97 4.30
CA PRO A 135 -14.36 15.73 5.11
C PRO A 135 -14.12 15.53 6.61
N HIS A 136 -14.53 16.50 7.43
CA HIS A 136 -14.31 16.48 8.88
C HIS A 136 -14.87 15.24 9.60
N ASN A 137 -15.90 14.61 9.04
CA ASN A 137 -16.54 13.42 9.58
C ASN A 137 -16.11 12.13 8.87
N ALA A 138 -15.15 12.18 7.94
CA ALA A 138 -14.71 10.98 7.25
C ALA A 138 -13.72 10.17 8.11
N SER A 139 -13.79 8.85 7.99
CA SER A 139 -12.79 7.95 8.55
C SER A 139 -12.39 6.90 7.53
N VAL A 140 -11.11 6.53 7.55
CA VAL A 140 -10.58 5.42 6.75
C VAL A 140 -9.59 4.65 7.59
N ILE A 141 -9.78 3.33 7.66
CA ILE A 141 -8.92 2.39 8.38
C ILE A 141 -8.52 1.30 7.40
N ILE A 142 -7.25 0.93 7.39
CA ILE A 142 -6.75 -0.23 6.67
C ILE A 142 -6.35 -1.27 7.71
N SER A 143 -7.00 -2.44 7.69
CA SER A 143 -6.77 -3.49 8.68
C SER A 143 -5.38 -4.09 8.59
N HIS A 144 -4.92 -4.40 7.37
CA HIS A 144 -3.59 -4.94 7.14
C HIS A 144 -2.91 -4.29 5.94
N VAL A 145 -1.62 -4.03 6.11
CA VAL A 145 -0.73 -3.58 5.03
C VAL A 145 0.47 -4.50 4.98
N SER A 146 0.72 -5.11 3.82
CA SER A 146 1.79 -6.08 3.64
C SER A 146 2.50 -5.95 2.29
N VAL A 147 3.72 -6.47 2.23
CA VAL A 147 4.43 -6.75 0.99
C VAL A 147 4.35 -8.24 0.73
N LEU A 148 3.80 -8.58 -0.44
CA LEU A 148 3.72 -9.93 -0.95
C LEU A 148 4.81 -10.15 -2.00
N ILE A 149 5.36 -11.37 -2.08
CA ILE A 149 6.39 -11.75 -3.05
C ILE A 149 5.94 -12.94 -3.89
N GLU A 150 6.23 -12.89 -5.19
CA GLU A 150 6.24 -14.02 -6.11
C GLU A 150 7.68 -14.23 -6.53
N ARG A 151 8.21 -15.42 -6.23
CA ARG A 151 9.55 -15.81 -6.63
C ARG A 151 9.47 -16.47 -7.99
N ALA A 152 10.36 -16.07 -8.90
CA ALA A 152 10.52 -16.78 -10.17
C ALA A 152 10.87 -18.26 -9.88
N LYS A 153 10.18 -19.18 -10.56
CA LYS A 153 10.44 -20.62 -10.50
C LYS A 153 11.76 -20.99 -11.16
#